data_AF-A0AA38J0N6-F1
#
_entry.id   AF-A0AA38J0N6-F1
#
_cell.length_a   1.000
_cell.length_b   1.000
_cell.length_c   1.000
_cell.angle_alpha   90.00
_cell.angle_beta   90.00
_cell.angle_gamma   90.00
#
_symmetry.space_group_name_H-M   'P 1'
#
loop_
_entity.id
_entity.type
_entity.pdbx_description
1 polymer ?
#
loop_
_entity_poly.entity_id
_entity_poly.type
_entity_poly.pdbx_seq_one_letter_code
_entity_poly.pdbx_strand_id
1 'polypeptide(L)'
;MGKLNVAIMRYLTSEDFRVLTAIEMGMKNHELVPGPLAASIASLQHGGVHKLLRDLCKHGLLSYERGKKYDGYRLTNMGYDYLALHSLTRREIIGSFGNQIGVGKESNIYIVASSEGEELCLKLHRLGRVCFRNVTNKRDYHKHRKSASWLYLSRISATKEFAYMKALYDRKFPVPKPLDFNRHCVIMELVKGKPLCHVMDLDDVEALYDELMNLIVRFADSGVIHGDFNEFNIMIKDDEKPVIIDFPQMVSTAHENAEMFFNRDVNCIRTFFKKRFDYESELYPKFSDIERTDALDAEILCSGFTKEMARDINLELGIDVEVKSDEEPEENNPEDTKEEVQDCSVDEIFNKMKIKNEHSFKLDSDQESNDSFERFESGSVRSSATTIPPEEIKSRVRKQIMSKDKKMQRKKCVAKGEASAVTRTRRENNDTIKQSKGLWGWEE
;
A
#
# COMPACT_ATOMS: atom_id res chain seq x y z
N MET A 1 25.79 -14.59 -6.32
CA MET A 1 24.61 -13.76 -6.03
C MET A 1 23.49 -14.70 -5.61
N GLY A 2 23.12 -14.66 -4.32
CA GLY A 2 22.61 -15.83 -3.61
C GLY A 2 21.15 -16.17 -3.92
N LYS A 3 20.92 -17.37 -4.44
CA LYS A 3 19.65 -18.07 -4.20
C LYS A 3 19.36 -17.99 -2.70
N LEU A 4 18.10 -17.73 -2.32
CA LEU A 4 17.69 -17.82 -0.92
C LEU A 4 18.05 -19.22 -0.41
N ASN A 5 19.02 -19.29 0.50
CA ASN A 5 19.36 -20.53 1.16
C ASN A 5 18.60 -20.55 2.48
N VAL A 6 17.68 -21.49 2.64
CA VAL A 6 16.86 -21.67 3.86
C VAL A 6 17.45 -22.71 4.83
N ALA A 7 18.58 -23.36 4.48
CA ALA A 7 19.16 -24.42 5.31
C ALA A 7 19.55 -23.94 6.71
N ILE A 8 20.03 -22.70 6.82
CA ILE A 8 20.45 -22.11 8.10
C ILE A 8 19.26 -21.89 9.03
N MET A 9 18.05 -21.69 8.48
CA MET A 9 16.83 -21.41 9.25
C MET A 9 16.52 -22.50 10.28
N ARG A 10 16.90 -23.76 10.01
CA ARG A 10 16.72 -24.90 10.92
C ARG A 10 17.59 -24.85 12.17
N TYR A 11 18.70 -24.11 12.13
CA TYR A 11 19.65 -24.00 13.23
C TYR A 11 19.45 -22.72 14.06
N LEU A 12 18.56 -21.83 13.63
CA LEU A 12 18.25 -20.60 14.36
C LEU A 12 17.27 -20.88 15.49
N THR A 13 17.54 -20.27 16.64
CA THR A 13 16.71 -20.37 17.84
C THR A 13 15.61 -19.30 17.86
N SER A 14 14.65 -19.42 18.77
CA SER A 14 13.64 -18.38 18.96
C SER A 14 14.24 -17.05 19.41
N GLU A 15 15.38 -17.05 20.09
CA GLU A 15 16.08 -15.82 20.51
C GLU A 15 16.70 -15.10 19.31
N ASP A 16 17.23 -15.84 18.33
CA ASP A 16 17.76 -15.28 17.08
C ASP A 16 16.68 -14.49 16.33
N PHE A 17 15.49 -15.07 16.19
CA PHE A 17 14.35 -14.37 15.57
C PHE A 17 13.87 -13.18 16.39
N ARG A 18 13.98 -13.23 17.72
CA ARG A 18 13.64 -12.11 18.61
C ARG A 18 14.61 -10.94 18.40
N VAL A 19 15.91 -11.21 18.28
CA VAL A 19 16.93 -10.20 17.98
C VAL A 19 16.75 -9.61 16.57
N LEU A 20 16.50 -10.45 15.56
CA LEU A 20 16.20 -9.98 14.21
C LEU A 20 14.96 -9.06 14.18
N THR A 21 13.90 -9.43 14.90
CA THR A 21 12.69 -8.60 15.03
C THR A 21 12.98 -7.29 15.74
N ALA A 22 13.83 -7.30 16.77
CA ALA A 22 14.23 -6.09 17.47
C ALA A 22 14.99 -5.10 16.57
N ILE A 23 15.84 -5.61 15.68
CA ILE A 23 16.54 -4.78 14.69
C ILE A 23 15.57 -4.23 13.65
N GLU A 24 14.64 -5.04 13.14
CA GLU A 24 13.59 -4.55 12.22
C GLU A 24 12.79 -3.41 12.86
N MET A 25 12.42 -3.53 14.14
CA MET A 25 11.73 -2.47 14.88
C MET A 25 12.59 -1.23 15.04
N GLY A 26 13.87 -1.38 15.35
CA GLY A 26 14.83 -0.27 15.45
C GLY A 26 15.05 0.47 14.13
N MET A 27 15.02 -0.26 13.00
CA MET A 27 15.21 0.28 11.65
C MET A 27 14.10 1.23 11.19
N LYS A 28 12.95 1.27 11.89
CA LYS A 28 11.90 2.26 11.60
C LYS A 28 12.34 3.69 11.89
N ASN A 29 13.17 3.86 12.91
CA ASN A 29 13.57 5.19 13.42
C ASN A 29 15.06 5.47 13.19
N HIS A 30 15.88 4.42 13.03
CA HIS A 30 17.33 4.54 12.91
C HIS A 30 17.83 3.84 11.64
N GLU A 31 18.80 4.45 10.97
CA GLU A 31 19.42 3.87 9.77
C GLU A 31 20.27 2.63 10.11
N LEU A 32 20.99 2.69 11.24
CA LEU A 32 21.68 1.57 11.86
C LEU A 32 21.14 1.38 13.28
N VAL A 33 21.07 0.15 13.78
CA VAL A 33 20.54 -0.13 15.12
C VAL A 33 21.71 -0.46 16.05
N PRO A 34 21.99 0.37 17.08
CA PRO A 34 23.03 0.06 18.05
C PRO A 34 22.74 -1.24 18.82
N GLY A 35 23.78 -2.01 19.14
CA GLY A 35 23.64 -3.26 19.92
C GLY A 35 22.87 -3.11 21.24
N PRO A 36 23.13 -2.07 22.07
CA PRO A 36 22.37 -1.83 23.30
C PRO A 36 20.88 -1.58 23.06
N LEU A 37 20.54 -0.88 21.97
CA LEU A 37 19.15 -0.63 21.59
C LEU A 37 18.47 -1.93 21.12
N ALA A 38 19.17 -2.76 20.37
CA ALA A 38 18.65 -4.08 19.99
C ALA A 38 18.39 -4.96 21.23
N ALA A 39 19.29 -4.93 22.22
CA ALA A 39 19.13 -5.67 23.46
C ALA A 39 17.93 -5.20 24.30
N SER A 40 17.71 -3.88 24.39
CA SER A 40 16.58 -3.32 25.12
C SER A 40 15.24 -3.66 24.47
N ILE A 41 15.14 -3.53 23.14
CA ILE A 41 13.94 -3.90 22.37
C ILE A 41 13.67 -5.40 22.44
N ALA A 42 14.72 -6.23 22.37
CA ALA A 42 14.59 -7.68 22.51
C ALA A 42 14.27 -8.10 23.95
N SER A 43 14.39 -7.21 24.96
CA SER A 43 14.26 -7.54 26.39
C SER A 43 15.09 -8.77 26.80
N LEU A 44 16.32 -8.86 26.27
CA LEU A 44 17.29 -9.90 26.59
C LEU A 44 18.40 -9.34 27.49
N GLN A 45 19.02 -10.21 28.28
CA GLN A 45 20.17 -9.81 29.10
C GLN A 45 21.33 -9.36 28.20
N HIS A 46 21.88 -8.18 28.48
CA HIS A 46 22.85 -7.47 27.61
C HIS A 46 24.04 -8.33 27.16
N GLY A 47 24.50 -9.26 28.00
CA GLY A 47 25.65 -10.13 27.68
C GLY A 47 25.39 -11.15 26.56
N GLY A 48 24.17 -11.68 26.45
CA GLY A 48 23.84 -12.74 25.47
C GLY A 48 23.64 -12.20 24.04
N VAL A 49 23.09 -10.99 23.93
CA VAL A 49 22.70 -10.39 22.64
C VAL A 49 23.90 -10.16 21.72
N HIS A 50 25.06 -9.76 22.26
CA HIS A 50 26.26 -9.55 21.45
C HIS A 50 26.76 -10.83 20.78
N LYS A 51 26.57 -12.00 21.41
CA LYS A 51 26.91 -13.28 20.80
C LYS A 51 25.97 -13.58 19.63
N LEU A 52 24.66 -13.46 19.85
CA LEU A 52 23.63 -13.65 18.82
C LEU A 52 23.84 -12.71 17.63
N LEU A 53 24.09 -11.43 17.88
CA LEU A 53 24.36 -10.44 16.83
C LEU A 53 25.58 -10.83 15.97
N ARG A 54 26.67 -11.31 16.59
CA ARG A 54 27.85 -11.78 15.85
C ARG A 54 27.53 -13.02 15.02
N ASP A 55 26.79 -13.97 15.57
CA ASP A 55 26.44 -15.21 14.88
C ASP A 55 25.47 -14.95 13.70
N LEU A 56 24.47 -14.08 13.89
CA LEU A 56 23.59 -13.60 12.83
C LEU A 56 24.36 -12.85 11.71
N CYS A 57 25.41 -12.11 12.05
CA CYS A 57 26.30 -11.50 11.06
C CYS A 57 27.12 -12.54 10.28
N LYS A 58 27.61 -13.61 10.93
CA LYS A 58 28.33 -14.70 10.24
C LYS A 58 27.44 -15.39 9.19
N HIS A 59 26.15 -15.53 9.48
CA HIS A 59 25.17 -16.10 8.56
C HIS A 59 24.69 -15.09 7.49
N GLY A 60 25.15 -13.85 7.52
CA GLY A 60 24.77 -12.80 6.57
C GLY A 60 23.32 -12.32 6.73
N LEU A 61 22.67 -12.60 7.85
CA LEU A 61 21.31 -12.12 8.16
C LEU A 61 21.33 -10.66 8.64
N LEU A 62 22.44 -10.26 9.25
CA LEU A 62 22.71 -8.89 9.67
C LEU A 62 24.03 -8.40 9.07
N SER A 63 24.09 -7.11 8.76
CA SER A 63 25.32 -6.40 8.41
C SER A 63 25.70 -5.50 9.58
N TYR A 64 26.96 -5.58 10.02
CA TYR A 64 27.52 -4.60 10.96
C TYR A 64 28.17 -3.48 10.15
N GLU A 65 27.74 -2.25 10.36
CA GLU A 65 28.25 -1.08 9.65
C GLU A 65 28.76 -0.05 10.67
N ARG A 66 29.91 0.54 10.36
CA ARG A 66 30.47 1.66 11.11
C ARG A 66 29.98 2.96 10.51
N GLY A 67 28.98 3.58 11.13
CA GLY A 67 28.40 4.82 10.66
C GLY A 67 29.27 6.03 10.99
N LYS A 68 28.98 7.17 10.35
CA LYS A 68 29.68 8.43 10.66
C LYS A 68 29.41 8.96 12.07
N LYS A 69 28.21 8.67 12.61
CA LYS A 69 27.75 9.17 13.92
C LYS A 69 27.67 8.08 14.98
N TYR A 70 27.30 6.87 14.59
CA TYR A 70 27.17 5.73 15.49
C TYR A 70 27.33 4.43 14.70
N ASP A 71 27.90 3.44 15.37
CA ASP A 71 28.01 2.07 14.85
C ASP A 71 26.73 1.29 15.14
N GLY A 72 26.40 0.35 14.26
CA GLY A 72 25.22 -0.47 14.47
C GLY A 72 25.05 -1.60 13.47
N TYR A 73 23.92 -2.26 13.62
CA TYR A 73 23.51 -3.39 12.81
C TYR A 73 22.37 -2.97 11.89
N ARG A 74 22.39 -3.52 10.67
CA ARG A 74 21.34 -3.37 9.68
C ARG A 74 20.86 -4.74 9.24
N LEU A 75 19.57 -4.87 9.01
CA LEU A 75 18.97 -6.08 8.46
C LEU A 75 19.36 -6.23 6.98
N THR A 76 19.83 -7.41 6.59
CA THR A 76 20.08 -7.72 5.18
C THR A 76 18.80 -8.20 4.50
N ASN A 77 18.82 -8.24 3.17
CA ASN A 77 17.75 -8.84 2.38
C ASN A 77 17.43 -10.28 2.82
N MET A 78 18.45 -11.07 3.16
CA MET A 78 18.29 -12.45 3.64
C MET A 78 17.68 -12.50 5.04
N GLY A 79 18.14 -11.64 5.96
CA GLY A 79 17.55 -11.52 7.30
C GLY A 79 16.06 -11.18 7.24
N TYR A 80 15.68 -10.31 6.32
CA TYR A 80 14.28 -9.93 6.11
C TYR A 80 13.44 -11.08 5.55
N ASP A 81 13.97 -11.88 4.61
CA ASP A 81 13.29 -13.09 4.14
C ASP A 81 13.06 -14.09 5.26
N TYR A 82 14.08 -14.30 6.10
CA TYR A 82 14.02 -15.25 7.21
C TYR A 82 12.96 -14.86 8.24
N LEU A 83 12.87 -13.57 8.58
CA LEU A 83 11.80 -13.05 9.43
C LEU A 83 10.41 -13.31 8.83
N ALA A 84 10.30 -13.10 7.51
CA ALA A 84 9.05 -13.28 6.83
C ALA A 84 8.60 -14.76 6.80
N LEU A 85 9.50 -15.65 6.39
CA LEU A 85 9.32 -17.10 6.38
C LEU A 85 9.03 -17.65 7.77
N HIS A 86 9.76 -17.20 8.79
CA HIS A 86 9.55 -17.65 10.17
C HIS A 86 8.13 -17.38 10.64
N SER A 87 7.56 -16.23 10.28
CA SER A 87 6.19 -15.90 10.67
C SER A 87 5.17 -16.78 9.92
N LEU A 88 5.42 -17.10 8.65
CA LEU A 88 4.55 -17.96 7.84
C LEU A 88 4.60 -19.43 8.29
N THR A 89 5.78 -19.92 8.67
CA THR A 89 5.93 -21.26 9.28
C THR A 89 5.26 -21.33 10.64
N ARG A 90 5.35 -20.28 11.48
CA ARG A 90 4.64 -20.22 12.77
C ARG A 90 3.12 -20.17 12.65
N ARG A 91 2.59 -19.72 11.50
CA ARG A 91 1.15 -19.75 11.16
C ARG A 91 0.74 -21.06 10.49
N GLU A 92 1.66 -22.03 10.36
CA GLU A 92 1.43 -23.34 9.74
C GLU A 92 1.03 -23.27 8.26
N ILE A 93 1.32 -22.15 7.57
CA ILE A 93 1.05 -21.99 6.13
C ILE A 93 2.10 -22.70 5.28
N ILE A 94 3.36 -22.71 5.74
CA ILE A 94 4.50 -23.32 5.04
C ILE A 94 5.09 -24.43 5.89
N GLY A 95 5.02 -25.67 5.38
CA GLY A 95 5.67 -26.84 5.96
C GLY A 95 7.03 -27.16 5.32
N SER A 96 7.18 -26.94 4.02
CA SER A 96 8.45 -27.20 3.31
C SER A 96 8.78 -26.15 2.26
N PHE A 97 10.06 -26.04 1.94
CA PHE A 97 10.57 -25.06 0.97
C PHE A 97 11.16 -25.82 -0.23
N GLY A 98 10.65 -25.52 -1.41
CA GLY A 98 10.99 -26.18 -2.65
C GLY A 98 11.91 -25.35 -3.55
N ASN A 99 11.82 -25.62 -4.84
CA ASN A 99 12.69 -25.04 -5.85
C ASN A 99 12.31 -23.61 -6.21
N GLN A 100 13.32 -22.85 -6.66
CA GLN A 100 13.08 -21.55 -7.27
C GLN A 100 12.61 -21.73 -8.71
N ILE A 101 11.43 -21.19 -9.04
CA ILE A 101 10.84 -21.30 -10.39
C ILE A 101 11.00 -20.02 -11.21
N GLY A 102 11.12 -18.87 -10.55
CA GLY A 102 11.21 -17.58 -11.23
C GLY A 102 12.21 -16.64 -10.57
N VAL A 103 12.98 -15.95 -11.41
CA VAL A 103 13.81 -14.80 -11.01
C VAL A 103 13.40 -13.60 -11.86
N GLY A 104 12.57 -12.74 -11.29
CA GLY A 104 12.16 -11.49 -11.92
C GLY A 104 13.13 -10.34 -11.60
N LYS A 105 12.89 -9.20 -12.27
CA LYS A 105 13.55 -7.92 -11.96
C LYS A 105 13.18 -7.45 -10.56
N GLU A 106 11.92 -7.65 -10.18
CA GLU A 106 11.32 -7.08 -8.96
C GLU A 106 10.86 -8.14 -7.97
N SER A 107 10.93 -9.42 -8.31
CA SER A 107 10.50 -10.49 -7.42
C SER A 107 11.27 -11.80 -7.64
N ASN A 108 11.28 -12.67 -6.63
CA ASN A 108 11.67 -14.07 -6.76
C ASN A 108 10.49 -14.96 -6.47
N ILE A 109 10.34 -16.02 -7.25
CA ILE A 109 9.23 -16.95 -7.12
C ILE A 109 9.78 -18.33 -6.73
N TYR A 110 9.25 -18.88 -5.65
CA TYR A 110 9.62 -20.18 -5.09
C TYR A 110 8.39 -21.07 -4.97
N ILE A 111 8.56 -22.37 -5.16
CA ILE A 111 7.57 -23.36 -4.73
C ILE A 111 7.78 -23.61 -3.25
N VAL A 112 6.70 -23.61 -2.49
CA VAL A 112 6.65 -24.04 -1.10
C VAL A 112 5.52 -25.06 -0.95
N ALA A 113 5.54 -25.88 0.09
CA ALA A 113 4.42 -26.77 0.36
C ALA A 113 3.85 -26.51 1.76
N SER A 114 2.54 -26.66 1.88
CA SER A 114 1.84 -26.70 3.17
C SER A 114 2.31 -27.89 4.02
N SER A 115 1.94 -27.91 5.30
CA SER A 115 2.09 -29.08 6.17
C SER A 115 1.37 -30.32 5.62
N GLU A 116 0.30 -30.11 4.86
CA GLU A 116 -0.49 -31.16 4.19
C GLU A 116 0.12 -31.64 2.85
N GLY A 117 1.20 -31.01 2.39
CA GLY A 117 1.86 -31.37 1.12
C GLY A 117 1.26 -30.70 -0.13
N GLU A 118 0.29 -29.81 0.03
CA GLU A 118 -0.21 -28.98 -1.08
C GLU A 118 0.87 -28.00 -1.56
N GLU A 119 1.12 -27.97 -2.86
CA GLU A 119 2.09 -27.06 -3.49
C GLU A 119 1.51 -25.64 -3.64
N LEU A 120 2.26 -24.66 -3.14
CA LEU A 120 1.92 -23.25 -3.11
C LEU A 120 3.04 -22.42 -3.75
N CYS A 121 2.69 -21.20 -4.16
CA CYS A 121 3.62 -20.23 -4.71
C CYS A 121 3.98 -19.18 -3.66
N LEU A 122 5.29 -19.01 -3.42
CA LEU A 122 5.85 -17.92 -2.62
C LEU A 122 6.50 -16.88 -3.52
N LYS A 123 5.95 -15.67 -3.49
CA LYS A 123 6.52 -14.49 -4.16
C LYS A 123 7.23 -13.59 -3.15
N LEU A 124 8.53 -13.36 -3.36
CA LEU A 124 9.34 -12.42 -2.59
C LEU A 124 9.56 -11.14 -3.38
N HIS A 125 9.06 -10.00 -2.89
CA HIS A 125 9.28 -8.70 -3.55
C HIS A 125 10.68 -8.18 -3.27
N ARG A 126 11.34 -7.68 -4.32
CA ARG A 126 12.73 -7.25 -4.36
C ARG A 126 12.86 -5.96 -5.18
N LEU A 127 12.33 -4.88 -4.64
CA LEU A 127 12.53 -3.56 -5.24
C LEU A 127 14.00 -3.14 -5.12
N GLY A 128 14.51 -2.41 -6.12
CA GLY A 128 15.89 -1.90 -6.14
C GLY A 128 16.96 -2.86 -6.68
N ARG A 129 16.60 -4.04 -7.23
CA ARG A 129 17.57 -5.00 -7.80
C ARG A 129 18.17 -4.52 -9.13
N VAL A 130 17.43 -3.77 -9.95
CA VAL A 130 17.82 -3.44 -11.33
C VAL A 130 17.50 -1.99 -11.69
N CYS A 131 18.06 -1.03 -10.94
CA CYS A 131 18.07 0.37 -11.34
C CYS A 131 19.46 1.00 -11.11
N PHE A 132 20.51 0.35 -11.63
CA PHE A 132 21.90 0.83 -11.56
C PHE A 132 22.54 1.20 -12.90
N ARG A 133 21.90 0.99 -14.06
CA ARG A 133 22.51 1.40 -15.34
C ARG A 133 22.25 2.86 -15.74
N ASN A 134 21.21 3.53 -15.23
CA ASN A 134 20.92 4.93 -15.58
C ASN A 134 20.64 5.88 -14.40
N VAL A 135 20.64 5.41 -13.15
CA VAL A 135 20.24 6.24 -11.99
C VAL A 135 21.43 6.96 -11.32
N THR A 136 22.66 6.54 -11.62
CA THR A 136 23.87 7.09 -11.00
C THR A 136 24.12 8.56 -11.37
N ASN A 137 23.62 9.05 -12.52
CA ASN A 137 23.82 10.45 -12.90
C ASN A 137 22.78 11.44 -12.33
N LYS A 138 21.68 10.97 -11.71
CA LYS A 138 20.65 11.85 -11.14
C LYS A 138 20.50 11.75 -9.61
N ARG A 139 21.10 10.75 -8.96
CA ARG A 139 21.00 10.56 -7.49
C ARG A 139 21.91 11.46 -6.66
N ASP A 140 22.99 12.01 -7.21
CA ASP A 140 23.90 12.86 -6.44
C ASP A 140 23.28 14.20 -5.99
N TYR A 141 22.18 14.62 -6.62
CA TYR A 141 21.49 15.88 -6.31
C TYR A 141 20.33 15.75 -5.30
N HIS A 142 19.90 14.53 -4.93
CA HIS A 142 18.73 14.30 -4.08
C HIS A 142 19.09 13.85 -2.65
N LYS A 143 19.96 14.62 -1.97
CA LYS A 143 20.34 14.38 -0.55
C LYS A 143 19.30 14.80 0.50
N HIS A 144 18.13 15.32 0.09
CA HIS A 144 17.16 15.93 1.01
C HIS A 144 15.88 15.12 1.27
N ARG A 145 15.69 13.96 0.65
CA ARG A 145 14.64 13.01 1.07
C ARG A 145 15.29 11.86 1.83
N LYS A 146 14.73 11.53 3.00
CA LYS A 146 14.95 10.21 3.63
C LYS A 146 14.29 9.19 2.70
N SER A 147 15.00 8.75 1.66
CA SER A 147 14.45 7.77 0.72
C SER A 147 14.01 6.54 1.51
N ALA A 148 12.78 6.11 1.25
CA ALA A 148 12.22 4.89 1.81
C ALA A 148 13.21 3.73 1.62
N SER A 149 13.47 2.96 2.68
CA SER A 149 14.33 1.78 2.59
C SER A 149 13.77 0.80 1.55
N TRP A 150 14.62 0.17 0.74
CA TRP A 150 14.22 -0.86 -0.22
C TRP A 150 13.39 -1.99 0.41
N LEU A 151 13.67 -2.33 1.67
CA LEU A 151 12.90 -3.31 2.44
C LEU A 151 11.47 -2.80 2.75
N TYR A 152 11.35 -1.50 3.04
CA TYR A 152 10.07 -0.85 3.26
C TYR A 152 9.27 -0.82 1.96
N LEU A 153 9.82 -0.31 0.86
CA LEU A 153 9.14 -0.32 -0.45
C LEU A 153 8.69 -1.72 -0.88
N SER A 154 9.55 -2.73 -0.70
CA SER A 154 9.20 -4.13 -0.99
C SER A 154 8.04 -4.65 -0.15
N ARG A 155 7.93 -4.23 1.11
CA ARG A 155 6.78 -4.55 1.98
C ARG A 155 5.50 -3.89 1.50
N ILE A 156 5.56 -2.62 1.12
CA ILE A 156 4.37 -1.92 0.66
C ILE A 156 3.90 -2.53 -0.67
N SER A 157 4.81 -2.87 -1.59
CA SER A 157 4.51 -3.56 -2.85
C SER A 157 3.80 -4.90 -2.63
N ALA A 158 4.29 -5.74 -1.71
CA ALA A 158 3.63 -7.00 -1.36
C ALA A 158 2.25 -6.80 -0.72
N THR A 159 2.10 -5.76 0.11
CA THR A 159 0.81 -5.42 0.73
C THR A 159 -0.20 -4.99 -0.33
N LYS A 160 0.23 -4.16 -1.30
CA LYS A 160 -0.57 -3.72 -2.44
C LYS A 160 -1.02 -4.92 -3.27
N GLU A 161 -0.08 -5.78 -3.68
CA GLU A 161 -0.40 -6.96 -4.50
C GLU A 161 -1.38 -7.91 -3.81
N PHE A 162 -1.18 -8.22 -2.52
CA PHE A 162 -2.11 -9.08 -1.78
C PHE A 162 -3.51 -8.47 -1.67
N ALA A 163 -3.60 -7.15 -1.44
CA ALA A 163 -4.89 -6.45 -1.36
C ALA A 163 -5.65 -6.51 -2.70
N TYR A 164 -4.99 -6.24 -3.82
CA TYR A 164 -5.59 -6.39 -5.16
C TYR A 164 -5.98 -7.84 -5.43
N MET A 165 -5.08 -8.79 -5.19
CA MET A 165 -5.34 -10.21 -5.44
C MET A 165 -6.56 -10.71 -4.67
N LYS A 166 -6.70 -10.32 -3.40
CA LYS A 166 -7.86 -10.67 -2.58
C LYS A 166 -9.15 -10.04 -3.11
N ALA A 167 -9.13 -8.73 -3.36
CA ALA A 167 -10.29 -8.00 -3.86
C ALA A 167 -10.77 -8.53 -5.23
N LEU A 168 -9.84 -8.93 -6.10
CA LEU A 168 -10.12 -9.53 -7.41
C LEU A 168 -10.64 -10.97 -7.29
N TYR A 169 -10.04 -11.77 -6.41
CA TYR A 169 -10.47 -13.15 -6.16
C TYR A 169 -11.91 -13.19 -5.63
N ASP A 170 -12.25 -12.32 -4.69
CA ASP A 170 -13.60 -12.21 -4.10
C ASP A 170 -14.66 -11.85 -5.18
N ARG A 171 -14.24 -11.13 -6.24
CA ARG A 171 -15.06 -10.76 -7.41
C ARG A 171 -15.03 -11.78 -8.54
N LYS A 172 -14.46 -12.97 -8.30
CA LYS A 172 -14.38 -14.07 -9.27
C LYS A 172 -13.63 -13.69 -10.55
N PHE A 173 -12.60 -12.84 -10.43
CA PHE A 173 -11.62 -12.71 -11.51
C PHE A 173 -10.73 -13.96 -11.56
N PRO A 174 -10.21 -14.32 -12.74
CA PRO A 174 -9.30 -15.44 -12.86
C PRO A 174 -7.90 -15.04 -12.37
N VAL A 175 -7.74 -15.04 -11.06
CA VAL A 175 -6.49 -14.73 -10.36
C VAL A 175 -6.13 -15.88 -9.42
N PRO A 176 -4.84 -16.06 -9.07
CA PRO A 176 -4.45 -17.07 -8.09
C PRO A 176 -5.17 -16.81 -6.75
N LYS A 177 -5.60 -17.87 -6.07
CA LYS A 177 -6.15 -17.72 -4.72
C LYS A 177 -5.08 -17.16 -3.78
N PRO A 178 -5.32 -16.02 -3.09
CA PRO A 178 -4.41 -15.52 -2.07
C PRO A 178 -4.59 -16.30 -0.77
N LEU A 179 -3.49 -16.70 -0.13
CA LEU A 179 -3.53 -17.43 1.15
C LEU A 179 -3.13 -16.54 2.33
N ASP A 180 -1.91 -16.00 2.30
CA ASP A 180 -1.38 -15.16 3.37
C ASP A 180 -0.29 -14.23 2.81
N PHE A 181 0.04 -13.18 3.54
CA PHE A 181 1.18 -12.33 3.25
C PHE A 181 1.88 -11.92 4.55
N ASN A 182 3.18 -11.69 4.45
CA ASN A 182 3.94 -11.16 5.56
C ASN A 182 5.15 -10.37 5.06
N ARG A 183 5.31 -9.14 5.53
CA ARG A 183 6.37 -8.22 5.08
C ARG A 183 6.32 -8.07 3.56
N HIS A 184 7.38 -8.47 2.85
CA HIS A 184 7.53 -8.46 1.39
C HIS A 184 7.22 -9.81 0.74
N CYS A 185 6.60 -10.74 1.46
CA CYS A 185 6.27 -12.07 0.99
C CYS A 185 4.77 -12.23 0.79
N VAL A 186 4.37 -12.82 -0.34
CA VAL A 186 2.99 -13.18 -0.65
C VAL A 186 2.93 -14.69 -0.93
N ILE A 187 2.00 -15.38 -0.29
CA ILE A 187 1.67 -16.79 -0.53
C ILE A 187 0.36 -16.86 -1.30
N MET A 188 0.40 -17.56 -2.43
CA MET A 188 -0.74 -17.73 -3.32
C MET A 188 -0.77 -19.16 -3.87
N GLU A 189 -1.90 -19.53 -4.47
CA GLU A 189 -2.05 -20.79 -5.20
C GLU A 189 -0.98 -20.93 -6.31
N LEU A 190 -0.43 -22.13 -6.45
CA LEU A 190 0.46 -22.44 -7.57
C LEU A 190 -0.36 -22.67 -8.84
N VAL A 191 -0.31 -21.71 -9.77
CA VAL A 191 -0.96 -21.85 -11.07
C VAL A 191 -0.21 -22.88 -11.92
N LYS A 192 -0.85 -24.03 -12.17
CA LYS A 192 -0.37 -25.05 -13.11
C LYS A 192 -0.70 -24.60 -14.53
N GLY A 193 0.28 -23.99 -15.18
CA GLY A 193 0.14 -23.44 -16.52
C GLY A 193 1.45 -22.91 -17.05
N LYS A 194 1.42 -22.33 -18.25
CA LYS A 194 2.57 -21.68 -18.87
C LYS A 194 2.26 -20.22 -19.15
N PRO A 195 3.23 -19.30 -19.05
CA PRO A 195 3.04 -17.94 -19.52
C PRO A 195 2.63 -17.92 -20.99
N LEU A 196 1.73 -17.02 -21.37
CA LEU A 196 1.21 -16.88 -22.73
C LEU A 196 2.34 -16.71 -23.76
N CYS A 197 3.45 -16.07 -23.38
CA CYS A 197 4.63 -15.94 -24.24
C CYS A 197 5.22 -17.28 -24.72
N HIS A 198 5.00 -18.39 -23.99
CA HIS A 198 5.48 -19.73 -24.36
C HIS A 198 4.43 -20.59 -25.07
N VAL A 199 3.22 -20.08 -25.28
CA VAL A 199 2.14 -20.80 -25.98
C VAL A 199 2.30 -20.57 -27.49
N MET A 200 2.49 -21.65 -28.23
CA MET A 200 2.77 -21.60 -29.68
C MET A 200 1.50 -21.80 -30.50
N ASP A 201 0.68 -22.76 -30.10
CA ASP A 201 -0.55 -23.14 -30.76
C ASP A 201 -1.68 -23.08 -29.71
N LEU A 202 -2.84 -22.58 -30.14
CA LEU A 202 -4.08 -22.52 -29.38
C LEU A 202 -5.18 -23.09 -30.26
N ASP A 203 -6.10 -23.84 -29.67
CA ASP A 203 -7.23 -24.38 -30.42
C ASP A 203 -8.18 -23.26 -30.87
N ASP A 204 -8.40 -22.25 -30.02
CA ASP A 204 -9.26 -21.09 -30.30
C ASP A 204 -8.61 -19.76 -29.90
N VAL A 205 -7.95 -19.13 -30.87
CA VAL A 205 -7.27 -17.83 -30.69
C VAL A 205 -8.28 -16.68 -30.49
N GLU A 206 -9.42 -16.73 -31.18
CA GLU A 206 -10.44 -15.67 -31.15
C GLU A 206 -11.13 -15.64 -29.79
N ALA A 207 -11.54 -16.81 -29.26
CA ALA A 207 -12.15 -16.90 -27.94
C ALA A 207 -11.22 -16.39 -26.83
N LEU A 208 -9.92 -16.74 -26.88
CA LEU A 208 -8.96 -16.25 -25.89
C LEU A 208 -8.75 -14.73 -26.00
N TYR A 209 -8.65 -14.19 -27.22
CA TYR A 209 -8.53 -12.75 -27.42
C TYR A 209 -9.73 -12.00 -26.83
N ASP A 210 -10.94 -12.45 -27.12
CA ASP A 210 -12.17 -11.87 -26.61
C ASP A 210 -12.25 -12.00 -25.08
N GLU A 211 -11.85 -13.13 -24.51
CA GLU A 211 -11.79 -13.31 -23.05
C GLU A 211 -10.81 -12.30 -22.41
N LEU A 212 -9.61 -12.12 -22.98
CA LEU A 212 -8.63 -11.17 -22.47
C LEU A 212 -9.11 -9.71 -22.58
N MET A 213 -9.73 -9.34 -23.70
CA MET A 213 -10.31 -7.99 -23.87
C MET A 213 -11.45 -7.75 -22.89
N ASN A 214 -12.33 -8.74 -22.70
CA ASN A 214 -13.38 -8.68 -21.69
C ASN A 214 -12.82 -8.56 -20.27
N LEU A 215 -11.69 -9.21 -19.97
CA LEU A 215 -11.03 -9.06 -18.66
C LEU A 215 -10.50 -7.63 -18.45
N ILE A 216 -9.89 -7.01 -19.46
CA ILE A 216 -9.43 -5.61 -19.39
C ILE A 216 -10.60 -4.67 -19.10
N VAL A 217 -11.74 -4.86 -19.79
CA VAL A 217 -12.96 -4.08 -19.54
C VAL A 217 -13.47 -4.33 -18.12
N ARG A 218 -13.58 -5.59 -17.69
CA ARG A 218 -14.05 -5.93 -16.34
C ARG A 218 -13.18 -5.34 -15.23
N PHE A 219 -11.86 -5.27 -15.42
CA PHE A 219 -10.97 -4.57 -14.48
C PHE A 219 -11.38 -3.10 -14.37
N ALA A 220 -11.54 -2.44 -15.52
CA ALA A 220 -11.86 -1.03 -15.57
C ALA A 220 -13.27 -0.72 -15.02
N ASP A 221 -14.25 -1.58 -15.30
CA ASP A 221 -15.60 -1.51 -14.70
C ASP A 221 -15.54 -1.64 -13.17
N SER A 222 -14.58 -2.41 -12.66
CA SER A 222 -14.31 -2.55 -11.22
C SER A 222 -13.55 -1.35 -10.62
N GLY A 223 -13.20 -0.36 -11.45
CA GLY A 223 -12.53 0.87 -11.07
C GLY A 223 -11.00 0.83 -11.12
N VAL A 224 -10.40 -0.23 -11.67
CA VAL A 224 -8.94 -0.44 -11.67
C VAL A 224 -8.39 -0.83 -13.04
N ILE A 225 -7.14 -0.50 -13.32
CA ILE A 225 -6.44 -0.86 -14.55
C ILE A 225 -5.20 -1.64 -14.16
N HIS A 226 -4.88 -2.69 -14.92
CA HIS A 226 -3.75 -3.56 -14.60
C HIS A 226 -2.41 -2.81 -14.67
N GLY A 227 -2.24 -1.99 -15.71
CA GLY A 227 -1.07 -1.15 -15.93
C GLY A 227 0.07 -1.91 -16.60
N ASP A 228 0.26 -3.20 -16.32
CA ASP A 228 1.27 -4.03 -17.00
C ASP A 228 0.66 -5.31 -17.61
N PHE A 229 -0.40 -5.16 -18.41
CA PHE A 229 -1.11 -6.30 -19.00
C PHE A 229 -0.40 -6.81 -20.27
N ASN A 230 0.43 -7.83 -20.13
CA ASN A 230 1.29 -8.36 -21.19
C ASN A 230 1.32 -9.90 -21.19
N GLU A 231 1.97 -10.49 -22.20
CA GLU A 231 2.05 -11.94 -22.41
C GLU A 231 2.85 -12.71 -21.34
N PHE A 232 3.58 -12.02 -20.46
CA PHE A 232 4.32 -12.62 -19.35
C PHE A 232 3.49 -12.67 -18.06
N ASN A 233 2.52 -11.76 -17.93
CA ASN A 233 1.62 -11.65 -16.77
C ASN A 233 0.29 -12.40 -16.96
N ILE A 234 0.15 -13.14 -18.07
CA ILE A 234 -0.98 -14.02 -18.36
C ILE A 234 -0.48 -15.46 -18.37
N MET A 235 -1.02 -16.28 -17.48
CA MET A 235 -0.76 -17.71 -17.38
C MET A 235 -1.91 -18.48 -18.03
N ILE A 236 -1.60 -19.34 -18.99
CA ILE A 236 -2.59 -20.23 -19.63
C ILE A 236 -2.53 -21.59 -18.95
N LYS A 237 -3.68 -22.04 -18.43
CA LYS A 237 -3.86 -23.37 -17.84
C LYS A 237 -4.03 -24.43 -18.93
N ASP A 238 -4.03 -25.70 -18.52
CA ASP A 238 -4.26 -26.83 -19.43
C ASP A 238 -5.68 -26.82 -20.04
N ASP A 239 -6.64 -26.13 -19.44
CA ASP A 239 -8.00 -25.91 -19.98
C ASP A 239 -8.11 -24.64 -20.85
N GLU A 240 -6.97 -24.11 -21.33
CA GLU A 240 -6.82 -22.89 -22.12
C GLU A 240 -7.32 -21.60 -21.45
N LYS A 241 -7.74 -21.66 -20.19
CA LYS A 241 -8.22 -20.47 -19.47
C LYS A 241 -7.07 -19.58 -19.00
N PRO A 242 -7.19 -18.25 -19.18
CA PRO A 242 -6.21 -17.30 -18.70
C PRO A 242 -6.30 -17.11 -17.19
N VAL A 243 -5.16 -16.93 -16.54
CA VAL A 243 -5.02 -16.46 -15.15
C VAL A 243 -4.09 -15.28 -15.15
N ILE A 244 -4.55 -14.16 -14.59
CA ILE A 244 -3.78 -12.93 -14.53
C ILE A 244 -2.94 -12.94 -13.24
N ILE A 245 -1.69 -12.50 -13.36
CA ILE A 245 -0.75 -12.39 -12.24
C ILE A 245 -0.07 -11.02 -12.25
N ASP A 246 0.55 -10.67 -11.12
CA ASP A 246 1.36 -9.46 -10.93
C ASP A 246 0.58 -8.14 -10.85
N PHE A 247 0.00 -7.89 -9.67
CA PHE A 247 -0.84 -6.71 -9.39
C PHE A 247 -0.18 -5.48 -8.71
N PRO A 248 1.14 -5.37 -8.47
CA PRO A 248 1.69 -4.18 -7.80
C PRO A 248 1.58 -2.92 -8.66
N GLN A 249 1.49 -3.08 -9.99
CA GLN A 249 1.39 -1.99 -10.97
C GLN A 249 -0.01 -1.44 -11.18
N MET A 250 -1.02 -2.02 -10.52
CA MET A 250 -2.41 -1.60 -10.73
C MET A 250 -2.64 -0.15 -10.32
N VAL A 251 -3.42 0.55 -11.14
CA VAL A 251 -3.79 1.96 -10.98
C VAL A 251 -5.31 2.12 -10.96
N SER A 252 -5.79 3.19 -10.32
CA SER A 252 -7.23 3.52 -10.33
C SER A 252 -7.62 4.11 -11.68
N THR A 253 -8.87 3.87 -12.09
CA THR A 253 -9.50 4.55 -13.24
C THR A 253 -9.66 6.06 -13.06
N ALA A 254 -9.57 6.55 -11.82
CA ALA A 254 -9.59 7.98 -11.52
C ALA A 254 -8.21 8.66 -11.64
N HIS A 255 -7.16 7.91 -12.01
CA HIS A 255 -5.82 8.45 -12.20
C HIS A 255 -5.76 9.37 -13.44
N GLU A 256 -4.95 10.43 -13.41
CA GLU A 256 -4.81 11.39 -14.52
C GLU A 256 -4.42 10.70 -15.83
N ASN A 257 -3.51 9.72 -15.74
CA ASN A 257 -3.04 8.93 -16.88
C ASN A 257 -3.80 7.61 -17.10
N ALA A 258 -4.99 7.42 -16.50
CA ALA A 258 -5.75 6.18 -16.59
C ALA A 258 -6.00 5.73 -18.04
N GLU A 259 -6.43 6.65 -18.90
CA GLU A 259 -6.69 6.36 -20.32
C GLU A 259 -5.42 5.85 -21.05
N MET A 260 -4.26 6.41 -20.73
CA MET A 260 -2.98 5.98 -21.30
C MET A 260 -2.62 4.55 -20.88
N PHE A 261 -2.80 4.21 -19.59
CA PHE A 261 -2.55 2.85 -19.09
C PHE A 261 -3.51 1.83 -19.67
N PHE A 262 -4.80 2.17 -19.78
CA PHE A 262 -5.81 1.31 -20.39
C PHE A 262 -5.48 1.01 -21.86
N ASN A 263 -5.22 2.06 -22.63
CA ASN A 263 -4.86 1.92 -24.05
C ASN A 263 -3.53 1.16 -24.23
N ARG A 264 -2.58 1.29 -23.29
CA ARG A 264 -1.35 0.50 -23.29
C ARG A 264 -1.64 -0.98 -23.13
N ASP A 265 -2.43 -1.36 -22.13
CA ASP A 265 -2.81 -2.75 -21.85
C ASP A 265 -3.51 -3.38 -23.06
N VAL A 266 -4.48 -2.69 -23.66
CA VAL A 266 -5.18 -3.14 -24.88
C VAL A 266 -4.20 -3.33 -26.05
N ASN A 267 -3.32 -2.35 -26.30
CA ASN A 267 -2.39 -2.41 -27.42
C ASN A 267 -1.31 -3.49 -27.26
N CYS A 268 -0.89 -3.79 -26.03
CA CYS A 268 0.03 -4.88 -25.74
C CYS A 268 -0.52 -6.23 -26.22
N ILE A 269 -1.79 -6.53 -25.88
CA ILE A 269 -2.45 -7.76 -26.32
C ILE A 269 -2.65 -7.78 -27.83
N ARG A 270 -3.16 -6.69 -28.42
CA ARG A 270 -3.34 -6.60 -29.89
C ARG A 270 -2.05 -6.85 -30.65
N THR A 271 -0.96 -6.23 -30.21
CA THR A 271 0.36 -6.39 -30.85
C THR A 271 0.88 -7.81 -30.69
N PHE A 272 0.67 -8.43 -29.53
CA PHE A 272 1.08 -9.81 -29.29
C PHE A 272 0.32 -10.79 -30.18
N PHE A 273 -1.01 -10.70 -30.24
CA PHE A 273 -1.86 -11.59 -31.04
C PHE A 273 -1.58 -11.45 -32.54
N LYS A 274 -1.43 -10.22 -33.04
CA LYS A 274 -1.02 -9.96 -34.43
C LYS A 274 0.33 -10.61 -34.75
N LYS A 275 1.31 -10.48 -33.85
CA LYS A 275 2.67 -10.99 -34.10
C LYS A 275 2.79 -12.50 -33.93
N ARG A 276 2.08 -13.09 -32.98
CA ARG A 276 2.21 -14.51 -32.60
C ARG A 276 1.26 -15.41 -33.38
N PHE A 277 0.02 -14.98 -33.57
CA PHE A 277 -1.05 -15.82 -34.12
C PHE A 277 -1.62 -15.28 -35.44
N ASP A 278 -1.06 -14.19 -35.98
CA ASP A 278 -1.57 -13.49 -37.18
C ASP A 278 -3.06 -13.11 -37.07
N TYR A 279 -3.52 -12.88 -35.83
CA TYR A 279 -4.90 -12.53 -35.53
C TYR A 279 -5.02 -11.02 -35.29
N GLU A 280 -5.89 -10.36 -36.06
CA GLU A 280 -6.27 -8.96 -35.88
C GLU A 280 -7.78 -8.84 -35.72
N SER A 281 -8.21 -8.21 -34.63
CA SER A 281 -9.61 -7.83 -34.42
C SER A 281 -9.82 -6.35 -34.69
N GLU A 282 -10.89 -6.04 -35.41
CA GLU A 282 -11.38 -4.67 -35.62
C GLU A 282 -12.06 -4.10 -34.37
N LEU A 283 -12.59 -5.00 -33.51
CA LEU A 283 -13.28 -4.65 -32.28
C LEU A 283 -12.29 -4.64 -31.11
N TYR A 284 -12.11 -3.48 -30.50
CA TYR A 284 -11.32 -3.34 -29.28
C TYR A 284 -11.96 -2.29 -28.37
N PRO A 285 -11.91 -2.50 -27.04
CA PRO A 285 -12.54 -1.59 -26.09
C PRO A 285 -11.76 -0.27 -26.04
N LYS A 286 -12.50 0.84 -25.88
CA LYS A 286 -11.93 2.16 -25.63
C LYS A 286 -12.23 2.60 -24.21
N PHE A 287 -11.39 3.49 -23.68
CA PHE A 287 -11.55 3.98 -22.32
C PHE A 287 -12.89 4.72 -22.11
N SER A 288 -13.40 5.41 -23.14
CA SER A 288 -14.67 6.12 -23.10
C SER A 288 -15.89 5.21 -22.92
N ASP A 289 -15.77 3.93 -23.22
CA ASP A 289 -16.87 2.96 -23.21
C ASP A 289 -17.00 2.24 -21.85
N ILE A 290 -16.14 2.57 -20.88
CA ILE A 290 -16.10 1.92 -19.57
C ILE A 290 -17.21 2.46 -18.68
N GLU A 291 -18.03 1.57 -18.14
CA GLU A 291 -19.04 1.90 -17.14
C GLU A 291 -18.58 1.42 -15.77
N ARG A 292 -18.21 2.36 -14.91
CA ARG A 292 -17.77 2.02 -13.55
C ARG A 292 -18.94 1.47 -12.73
N THR A 293 -18.89 0.17 -12.47
CA THR A 293 -19.89 -0.57 -11.68
C THR A 293 -19.45 -0.74 -10.22
N ASP A 294 -18.14 -0.76 -9.96
CA ASP A 294 -17.57 -0.94 -8.63
C ASP A 294 -16.39 0.03 -8.36
N ALA A 295 -16.00 0.13 -7.09
CA ALA A 295 -14.93 1.00 -6.59
C ALA A 295 -13.89 0.19 -5.80
N LEU A 296 -13.27 -0.78 -6.46
CA LEU A 296 -12.22 -1.63 -5.89
C LEU A 296 -10.99 -0.81 -5.45
N ASP A 297 -10.66 0.24 -6.21
CA ASP A 297 -9.63 1.22 -5.88
C ASP A 297 -9.86 1.90 -4.52
N ALA A 298 -11.10 2.24 -4.17
CA ALA A 298 -11.45 2.83 -2.89
C ALA A 298 -11.27 1.83 -1.74
N GLU A 299 -11.66 0.57 -1.94
CA GLU A 299 -11.47 -0.52 -0.97
C GLU A 299 -9.99 -0.70 -0.60
N ILE A 300 -9.11 -0.64 -1.59
CA ILE A 300 -7.66 -0.79 -1.37
C ILE A 300 -7.07 0.40 -0.62
N LEU A 301 -7.52 1.63 -0.92
CA LEU A 301 -7.12 2.80 -0.13
C LEU A 301 -7.57 2.67 1.33
N CYS A 302 -8.74 2.09 1.58
CA CYS A 302 -9.25 1.84 2.93
C CYS A 302 -8.50 0.73 3.69
N SER A 303 -7.73 -0.14 3.02
CA SER A 303 -6.97 -1.24 3.65
C SER A 303 -5.79 -0.79 4.54
N GLY A 304 -5.59 0.52 4.70
CA GLY A 304 -4.47 1.11 5.44
C GLY A 304 -3.33 1.60 4.53
N PHE A 305 -3.58 1.65 3.23
CA PHE A 305 -2.66 2.14 2.22
C PHE A 305 -2.79 3.66 2.08
N THR A 306 -1.84 4.40 2.64
CA THR A 306 -1.87 5.87 2.57
C THR A 306 -1.53 6.38 1.17
N LYS A 307 -2.02 7.59 0.83
CA LYS A 307 -1.70 8.24 -0.46
C LYS A 307 -0.18 8.46 -0.64
N GLU A 308 0.55 8.69 0.44
CA GLU A 308 2.02 8.83 0.40
C GLU A 308 2.70 7.53 0.01
N MET A 309 2.29 6.41 0.62
CA MET A 309 2.77 5.08 0.26
C MET A 309 2.46 4.73 -1.20
N ALA A 310 1.30 5.16 -1.71
CA ALA A 310 0.93 5.00 -3.11
C ALA A 310 1.91 5.71 -4.05
N ARG A 311 2.22 6.97 -3.78
CA ARG A 311 3.16 7.78 -4.59
C ARG A 311 4.57 7.20 -4.54
N ASP A 312 5.06 6.81 -3.37
CA ASP A 312 6.40 6.26 -3.21
C ASP A 312 6.57 4.95 -4.00
N ILE A 313 5.55 4.10 -4.02
CA ILE A 313 5.55 2.90 -4.85
C ILE A 313 5.44 3.26 -6.32
N ASN A 314 4.46 4.08 -6.71
CA ASN A 314 4.23 4.41 -8.12
C ASN A 314 5.46 5.04 -8.77
N LEU A 315 6.20 5.88 -8.04
CA LEU A 315 7.46 6.45 -8.49
C LEU A 315 8.52 5.37 -8.73
N GLU A 316 8.69 4.43 -7.79
CA GLU A 316 9.69 3.38 -7.91
C GLU A 316 9.34 2.37 -9.00
N LEU A 317 8.04 2.11 -9.17
CA LEU A 317 7.52 1.26 -10.22
C LEU A 317 7.48 1.95 -11.60
N GLY A 318 7.81 3.24 -11.68
CA GLY A 318 7.86 4.02 -12.92
C GLY A 318 6.49 4.34 -13.53
N ILE A 319 5.42 4.28 -12.72
CA ILE A 319 4.06 4.68 -13.10
C ILE A 319 3.96 6.21 -13.21
N ASP A 320 4.54 6.93 -12.23
CA ASP A 320 4.52 8.38 -12.18
C ASP A 320 5.87 8.95 -12.65
N VAL A 321 5.83 9.94 -13.55
CA VAL A 321 7.00 10.73 -13.94
C VAL A 321 7.15 11.89 -12.98
N GLU A 322 8.36 12.24 -12.57
CA GLU A 322 8.61 13.44 -11.76
C GLU A 322 8.05 14.69 -12.46
N VAL A 323 6.90 15.18 -12.03
CA VAL A 323 6.48 16.56 -12.31
C VAL A 323 7.15 17.43 -11.26
N LYS A 324 8.28 18.04 -11.61
CA LYS A 324 8.73 19.25 -10.91
C LYS A 324 8.07 20.44 -11.61
N SER A 325 7.25 21.17 -10.87
CA SER A 325 7.08 22.60 -11.10
C SER A 325 8.43 23.23 -10.73
N ASP A 326 9.21 23.62 -11.73
CA ASP A 326 10.40 24.43 -11.54
C ASP A 326 9.95 25.84 -11.12
N GLU A 327 9.89 26.09 -9.82
CA GLU A 327 9.96 27.44 -9.28
C GLU A 327 11.13 27.48 -8.30
N GLU A 328 12.21 28.14 -8.73
CA GLU A 328 13.34 28.50 -7.88
C GLU A 328 12.86 29.46 -6.77
N PRO A 329 13.33 29.34 -5.52
CA PRO A 329 13.03 30.32 -4.50
C PRO A 329 14.00 31.50 -4.66
N GLU A 330 13.61 32.54 -5.40
CA GLU A 330 14.21 33.85 -5.22
C GLU A 330 13.74 34.43 -3.88
N GLU A 331 14.70 34.80 -3.03
CA GLU A 331 14.49 35.59 -1.83
C GLU A 331 13.80 36.91 -2.20
N ASN A 332 12.58 37.17 -1.74
CA ASN A 332 12.09 38.50 -1.40
C ASN A 332 10.83 38.46 -0.51
N ASN A 333 10.70 39.51 0.30
CA ASN A 333 9.80 39.72 1.44
C ASN A 333 8.29 39.46 1.23
N PRO A 334 7.51 39.30 2.34
CA PRO A 334 6.14 38.79 2.30
C PRO A 334 5.14 39.94 2.18
N GLU A 335 4.43 40.04 1.06
CA GLU A 335 3.15 40.75 0.99
C GLU A 335 2.32 40.26 -0.21
N ASP A 336 1.18 39.64 0.13
CA ASP A 336 -0.03 39.40 -0.67
C ASP A 336 0.07 39.03 -2.16
N THR A 337 -0.06 37.74 -2.44
CA THR A 337 -1.01 37.21 -3.46
C THR A 337 -1.51 35.83 -3.02
N LYS A 338 -2.80 35.76 -2.67
CA LYS A 338 -3.53 34.49 -2.51
C LYS A 338 -4.08 34.10 -3.87
N GLU A 339 -3.47 33.13 -4.54
CA GLU A 339 -4.20 32.35 -5.54
C GLU A 339 -4.78 31.11 -4.85
N GLU A 340 -6.10 31.00 -4.91
CA GLU A 340 -6.89 29.92 -4.33
C GLU A 340 -6.63 28.62 -5.10
N VAL A 341 -5.86 27.71 -4.51
CA VAL A 341 -5.87 26.30 -4.92
C VAL A 341 -7.22 25.73 -4.50
N GLN A 342 -8.04 25.38 -5.49
CA GLN A 342 -9.35 24.78 -5.28
C GLN A 342 -9.17 23.36 -4.71
N ASP A 343 -9.26 23.26 -3.38
CA ASP A 343 -9.35 22.00 -2.64
C ASP A 343 -10.59 21.24 -3.11
N CYS A 344 -10.41 20.25 -3.98
CA CYS A 344 -11.45 19.29 -4.34
C CYS A 344 -11.76 18.42 -3.10
N SER A 345 -12.70 18.86 -2.28
CA SER A 345 -13.13 18.16 -1.08
C SER A 345 -13.76 16.80 -1.43
N VAL A 346 -13.62 15.83 -0.51
CA VAL A 346 -14.17 14.46 -0.61
C VAL A 346 -15.68 14.45 -0.93
N ASP A 347 -16.38 15.55 -0.62
CA ASP A 347 -17.81 15.73 -0.87
C ASP A 347 -18.14 15.98 -2.36
N GLU A 348 -17.22 16.51 -3.17
CA GLU A 348 -17.45 16.74 -4.60
C GLU A 348 -17.39 15.45 -5.42
N ILE A 349 -16.56 14.49 -5.00
CA ILE A 349 -16.47 13.16 -5.62
C ILE A 349 -17.75 12.37 -5.32
N PHE A 350 -18.29 12.48 -4.10
CA PHE A 350 -19.53 11.83 -3.71
C PHE A 350 -20.76 12.45 -4.42
N ASN A 351 -20.76 13.77 -4.64
CA ASN A 351 -21.85 14.45 -5.35
C ASN A 351 -21.84 14.22 -6.87
N LYS A 352 -20.69 13.88 -7.47
CA LYS A 352 -20.61 13.43 -8.88
C LYS A 352 -21.12 12.01 -9.09
N MET A 353 -21.29 11.21 -8.03
CA MET A 353 -21.86 9.86 -8.10
C MET A 353 -23.39 9.91 -8.17
N LYS A 354 -23.94 10.19 -9.37
CA LYS A 354 -25.34 9.84 -9.66
C LYS A 354 -25.45 8.33 -9.86
N ILE A 355 -25.52 7.58 -8.76
CA ILE A 355 -26.05 6.22 -8.78
C ILE A 355 -27.57 6.35 -8.95
N LYS A 356 -28.11 5.90 -10.08
CA LYS A 356 -29.56 5.71 -10.25
C LYS A 356 -30.00 4.57 -9.32
N ASN A 357 -30.50 4.91 -8.14
CA ASN A 357 -31.26 3.98 -7.31
C ASN A 357 -32.74 4.38 -7.34
N GLU A 358 -33.49 3.80 -8.28
CA GLU A 358 -34.93 3.65 -8.13
C GLU A 358 -35.18 2.36 -7.36
N HIS A 359 -35.43 2.47 -6.06
CA HIS A 359 -36.41 1.63 -5.37
C HIS A 359 -36.67 2.20 -3.97
N SER A 360 -37.87 2.77 -3.82
CA SER A 360 -38.45 3.21 -2.56
C SER A 360 -38.89 2.01 -1.72
N PHE A 361 -38.42 1.93 -0.46
CA PHE A 361 -39.13 1.21 0.59
C PHE A 361 -39.17 2.07 1.86
N LYS A 362 -40.41 2.38 2.29
CA LYS A 362 -40.76 2.99 3.58
C LYS A 362 -40.87 1.92 4.65
N LEU A 363 -40.56 2.27 5.91
CA LEU A 363 -41.13 1.80 7.21
C LEU A 363 -40.22 2.40 8.33
N ASP A 364 -40.60 3.47 9.00
CA ASP A 364 -41.48 3.65 10.19
C ASP A 364 -40.86 3.30 11.58
N SER A 365 -40.78 4.37 12.38
CA SER A 365 -40.89 4.55 13.85
C SER A 365 -40.07 3.74 14.88
N ASP A 366 -39.32 4.53 15.67
CA ASP A 366 -39.24 4.59 17.13
C ASP A 366 -38.72 3.41 17.98
N GLN A 367 -37.63 3.63 18.73
CA GLN A 367 -37.66 3.89 20.18
C GLN A 367 -36.24 4.00 20.79
N GLU A 368 -36.06 4.99 21.66
CA GLU A 368 -34.86 5.26 22.46
C GLU A 368 -34.78 4.37 23.71
N SER A 369 -33.58 3.98 24.13
CA SER A 369 -33.23 3.93 25.55
C SER A 369 -31.71 4.01 25.77
N ASN A 370 -31.35 4.72 26.84
CA ASN A 370 -30.01 5.08 27.31
C ASN A 370 -29.25 3.88 27.89
N ASP A 371 -27.93 3.90 27.71
CA ASP A 371 -27.00 3.03 28.44
C ASP A 371 -26.01 3.87 29.25
N SER A 372 -25.73 3.42 30.47
CA SER A 372 -24.84 4.05 31.46
C SER A 372 -23.58 3.20 31.66
N PHE A 373 -22.45 3.78 31.25
CA PHE A 373 -21.08 3.69 31.78
C PHE A 373 -20.72 2.56 32.79
N GLU A 374 -19.70 1.74 32.47
CA GLU A 374 -18.48 1.58 33.30
C GLU A 374 -17.34 0.83 32.59
N ARG A 375 -16.15 0.82 33.22
CA ARG A 375 -14.80 0.85 32.64
C ARG A 375 -13.95 -0.35 33.09
N PHE A 376 -13.14 -0.88 32.17
CA PHE A 376 -11.89 -1.69 32.33
C PHE A 376 -11.94 -3.09 33.01
N GLU A 377 -11.53 -4.14 32.27
CA GLU A 377 -10.27 -4.87 32.52
C GLU A 377 -9.94 -5.89 31.40
N SER A 378 -8.64 -6.19 31.26
CA SER A 378 -8.04 -7.10 30.28
C SER A 378 -8.21 -8.57 30.68
N GLY A 379 -8.60 -9.42 29.72
CA GLY A 379 -8.59 -10.89 29.87
C GLY A 379 -8.79 -11.59 28.52
N SER A 380 -7.86 -12.48 28.18
CA SER A 380 -7.83 -13.32 26.97
C SER A 380 -8.97 -14.35 26.95
N VAL A 381 -9.78 -14.44 25.89
CA VAL A 381 -10.45 -15.70 25.44
C VAL A 381 -10.75 -15.64 23.93
N ARG A 382 -10.55 -16.79 23.27
CA ARG A 382 -11.09 -17.18 21.95
C ARG A 382 -12.59 -16.88 21.82
N SER A 383 -13.06 -16.41 20.66
CA SER A 383 -14.46 -16.58 20.27
C SER A 383 -14.69 -16.30 18.78
N SER A 384 -15.14 -17.35 18.10
CA SER A 384 -16.30 -17.38 17.21
C SER A 384 -16.77 -16.02 16.70
N ALA A 385 -16.56 -15.76 15.41
CA ALA A 385 -17.11 -14.59 14.73
C ALA A 385 -18.65 -14.65 14.77
N THR A 386 -19.24 -13.99 15.76
CA THR A 386 -20.66 -13.60 15.73
C THR A 386 -20.80 -12.50 14.67
N THR A 387 -21.45 -12.84 13.57
CA THR A 387 -21.84 -11.94 12.49
C THR A 387 -22.67 -10.79 13.05
N ILE A 388 -22.05 -9.62 13.19
CA ILE A 388 -22.79 -8.38 13.42
C ILE A 388 -23.56 -8.10 12.12
N PRO A 389 -24.91 -8.01 12.15
CA PRO A 389 -25.68 -7.75 10.96
C PRO A 389 -25.25 -6.41 10.34
N PRO A 390 -25.16 -6.31 9.00
CA PRO A 390 -24.64 -5.14 8.30
C PRO A 390 -25.42 -3.84 8.62
N GLU A 391 -26.67 -3.95 9.05
CA GLU A 391 -27.47 -2.81 9.51
C GLU A 391 -26.95 -2.20 10.82
N GLU A 392 -26.37 -2.99 11.71
CA GLU A 392 -25.77 -2.49 12.95
C GLU A 392 -24.47 -1.71 12.66
N ILE A 393 -23.69 -2.17 11.68
CA ILE A 393 -22.48 -1.48 11.19
C ILE A 393 -22.86 -0.13 10.57
N LYS A 394 -23.89 -0.11 9.71
CA LYS A 394 -24.42 1.13 9.12
C LYS A 394 -24.93 2.10 10.19
N SER A 395 -25.62 1.60 11.22
CA SER A 395 -26.11 2.43 12.34
C SER A 395 -24.96 3.06 13.13
N ARG A 396 -23.88 2.30 13.37
CA ARG A 396 -22.69 2.78 14.10
C ARG A 396 -21.93 3.83 13.28
N VAL A 397 -21.74 3.59 11.99
CA VAL A 397 -21.12 4.55 11.07
C VAL A 397 -21.94 5.83 11.00
N ARG A 398 -23.27 5.75 10.88
CA ARG A 398 -24.16 6.93 10.90
C ARG A 398 -24.07 7.70 12.22
N LYS A 399 -24.12 7.03 13.38
CA LYS A 399 -23.94 7.69 14.69
C LYS A 399 -22.57 8.38 14.80
N GLN A 400 -21.52 7.79 14.22
CA GLN A 400 -20.17 8.36 14.21
C GLN A 400 -20.07 9.60 13.32
N ILE A 401 -20.70 9.58 12.14
CA ILE A 401 -20.79 10.71 11.21
C ILE A 401 -21.59 11.84 11.87
N MET A 402 -22.77 11.56 12.41
CA MET A 402 -23.58 12.58 13.09
C MET A 402 -22.89 13.19 14.33
N SER A 403 -22.10 12.39 15.06
CA SER A 403 -21.28 12.89 16.18
C SER A 403 -20.12 13.79 15.70
N LYS A 404 -19.49 13.44 14.57
CA LYS A 404 -18.49 14.29 13.90
C LYS A 404 -19.11 15.60 13.39
N ASP A 405 -20.29 15.54 12.79
CA ASP A 405 -21.01 16.72 12.28
C ASP A 405 -21.48 17.62 13.42
N LYS A 406 -22.01 17.07 14.52
CA LYS A 406 -22.30 17.84 15.74
C LYS A 406 -21.06 18.50 16.34
N LYS A 407 -19.90 17.83 16.32
CA LYS A 407 -18.62 18.42 16.76
C LYS A 407 -18.14 19.52 15.80
N MET A 408 -18.34 19.34 14.50
CA MET A 408 -17.95 20.31 13.47
C MET A 408 -18.88 21.54 13.48
N GLN A 409 -20.19 21.34 13.65
CA GLN A 409 -21.17 22.40 13.90
C GLN A 409 -20.91 23.11 15.22
N ARG A 410 -20.57 22.40 16.31
CA ARG A 410 -20.12 23.06 17.56
C ARG A 410 -18.89 23.93 17.36
N LYS A 411 -17.93 23.52 16.50
CA LYS A 411 -16.77 24.34 16.13
C LYS A 411 -17.13 25.54 15.24
N LYS A 412 -18.11 25.41 14.33
CA LYS A 412 -18.62 26.51 13.49
C LYS A 412 -19.53 27.49 14.25
N CYS A 413 -20.25 27.00 15.26
CA CYS A 413 -21.14 27.77 16.13
C CYS A 413 -20.43 28.32 17.38
N VAL A 414 -19.10 28.16 17.52
CA VAL A 414 -18.34 29.06 18.40
C VAL A 414 -18.41 30.42 17.74
N ALA A 415 -19.41 31.21 18.15
CA ALA A 415 -19.49 32.61 17.82
C ALA A 415 -18.11 33.25 18.04
N LYS A 416 -17.66 34.08 17.11
CA LYS A 416 -16.62 35.10 17.34
C LYS A 416 -17.09 36.13 18.39
N GLY A 417 -17.68 35.67 19.49
CA GLY A 417 -18.32 36.44 20.54
C GLY A 417 -17.50 36.33 21.81
N GLU A 418 -17.42 37.46 22.52
CA GLU A 418 -16.69 37.72 23.76
C GLU A 418 -15.18 37.91 23.62
N ALA A 419 -14.39 36.91 23.23
CA ALA A 419 -12.92 37.07 23.22
C ALA A 419 -12.44 38.15 22.22
N SER A 420 -13.08 38.24 21.05
CA SER A 420 -12.80 39.26 20.03
C SER A 420 -13.36 40.64 20.39
N ALA A 421 -14.42 40.71 21.18
CA ALA A 421 -14.98 41.97 21.66
C ALA A 421 -14.06 42.58 22.72
N VAL A 422 -13.58 41.79 23.68
CA VAL A 422 -12.64 42.23 24.73
C VAL A 422 -11.32 42.70 24.13
N THR A 423 -10.81 42.05 23.08
CA THR A 423 -9.60 42.52 22.38
C THR A 423 -9.82 43.82 21.62
N ARG A 424 -11.02 44.02 21.04
CA ARG A 424 -11.40 45.27 20.38
C ARG A 424 -11.55 46.41 21.40
N THR A 425 -12.24 46.19 22.52
CA THR A 425 -12.39 47.17 23.60
C THR A 425 -11.03 47.51 24.23
N ARG A 426 -10.12 46.54 24.37
CA ARG A 426 -8.74 46.81 24.82
C ARG A 426 -7.95 47.67 23.82
N ARG A 427 -8.11 47.46 22.52
CA ARG A 427 -7.47 48.32 21.49
C ARG A 427 -8.04 49.73 21.51
N GLU A 428 -9.37 49.86 21.51
CA GLU A 428 -10.06 51.15 21.58
C GLU A 428 -9.68 51.92 22.87
N ASN A 429 -9.62 51.26 24.04
CA ASN A 429 -9.15 51.88 25.28
C ASN A 429 -7.67 52.31 25.21
N ASN A 430 -6.80 51.52 24.58
CA ASN A 430 -5.39 51.86 24.47
C ASN A 430 -5.14 53.05 23.52
N ASP A 431 -5.93 53.15 22.45
CA ASP A 431 -5.90 54.30 21.54
C ASP A 431 -6.48 55.55 22.20
N THR A 432 -7.53 55.41 23.02
CA THR A 432 -8.07 56.50 23.83
C THR A 432 -7.05 57.01 24.86
N ILE A 433 -6.31 56.10 25.53
CA ILE A 433 -5.24 56.46 26.47
C ILE A 433 -4.09 57.17 25.75
N LYS A 434 -3.73 56.74 24.53
CA LYS A 434 -2.70 57.42 23.73
C LYS A 434 -3.14 58.82 23.32
N GLN A 435 -4.40 59.01 22.94
CA GLN A 435 -4.95 60.33 22.61
C GLN A 435 -5.07 61.22 23.86
N SER A 436 -5.42 60.66 25.03
CA SER A 436 -5.52 61.43 26.28
C SER A 436 -4.16 61.82 26.87
N LYS A 437 -3.07 61.09 26.55
CA LYS A 437 -1.70 61.45 26.96
C LYS A 437 -1.14 62.70 26.28
N GLY A 438 -1.76 63.18 25.20
CA GLY A 438 -1.43 64.47 24.57
C GLY A 438 -2.23 65.67 25.10
N LEU A 439 -3.21 65.44 25.98
CA LEU A 439 -4.16 66.46 26.46
C LEU A 439 -3.90 66.93 27.89
N TRP A 440 -3.05 66.23 28.64
CA TRP A 440 -2.63 66.61 29.99
C TRP A 440 -1.15 66.95 29.95
N GLY A 441 -0.85 68.21 29.64
CA GLY A 441 0.48 68.79 29.79
C GLY A 441 0.91 68.69 31.25
N TRP A 442 1.98 67.95 31.47
CA TRP A 442 2.85 68.11 32.63
C TRP A 442 4.24 68.38 32.05
N GLU A 443 4.50 69.67 31.84
CA GLU A 443 5.85 70.22 31.91
C GLU A 443 6.34 70.02 33.33
N GLU A 444 7.40 69.21 33.49
CA GLU A 444 8.65 69.53 34.21
C GLU A 444 9.66 68.40 34.04
#